data_AF-A0A0B6ZAZ7-F1
#
_entry.id   AF-A0A0B6ZAZ7-F1
#
_cell.length_a   1.000
_cell.length_b   1.000
_cell.length_c   1.000
_cell.angle_alpha   90.00
_cell.angle_beta   90.00
_cell.angle_gamma   90.00
#
_symmetry.space_group_name_H-M   'P 1'
#
loop_
_entity.id
_entity.type
_entity.pdbx_description
1 polymer ?
#
loop_
_entity_poly.entity_id
_entity_poly.type
_entity_poly.pdbx_seq_one_letter_code
_entity_poly.pdbx_strand_id
1 'polypeptide(L)'
;NGDDRGRANALVSRKDEEELDSEEQKRPVIDWNAIREMQKEYEREKFAALPVIIKDFYKEESHIASMSLTEVQHIRKENNNIIVDGPDGGPDSVPNPIKTFEDAFKYYPLILEQVRKQNFVSPSPIQCQAWPILLQGKDLIGIAQTGTGKTLAFLLPALIHIDSQLTHREDRNGPSALILSPTRELAQQIEMEINKINYKGIRSICIYGGGDRKEQIRKAKSGVEIVVATPGRLNDLMMNGIIDVKHVTYLVMDEADRMLDLGFELEIKKVMLDIRPDRQTVMTSATWPAGVQKLADQYMTKPYKVFVGTLDLAAVHSVRQRVEFVSEQKRKAFFWTSSHS
;
A
#
# COMPACT_ATOMS: atom_id res chain seq x y z
N ASN A 1 -66.03 7.68 -64.33
CA ASN A 1 -66.71 9.00 -64.38
C ASN A 1 -67.52 9.10 -63.10
N GLY A 2 -67.15 9.81 -62.04
CA GLY A 2 -66.36 11.03 -61.88
C GLY A 2 -67.20 11.99 -61.03
N ASP A 3 -66.64 12.48 -59.92
CA ASP A 3 -67.22 13.35 -58.86
C ASP A 3 -68.33 12.72 -57.98
N ASP A 4 -68.40 12.94 -56.66
CA ASP A 4 -68.34 14.24 -55.98
C ASP A 4 -67.96 14.14 -54.48
N ARG A 5 -67.52 15.27 -53.93
CA ARG A 5 -67.03 15.49 -52.57
C ARG A 5 -68.19 15.80 -51.61
N GLY A 6 -68.04 15.48 -50.33
CA GLY A 6 -68.93 16.04 -49.31
C GLY A 6 -68.61 15.61 -47.88
N ARG A 7 -68.08 16.55 -47.09
CA ARG A 7 -67.68 16.43 -45.67
C ARG A 7 -68.84 16.14 -44.72
N ALA A 8 -68.56 15.41 -43.63
CA ALA A 8 -69.18 15.67 -42.32
C ALA A 8 -68.15 15.43 -41.19
N ASN A 9 -67.87 16.49 -40.45
CA ASN A 9 -67.12 16.53 -39.18
C ASN A 9 -67.81 15.69 -38.11
N ALA A 10 -67.03 14.97 -37.31
CA ALA A 10 -67.36 14.72 -35.90
C ALA A 10 -66.15 15.14 -35.06
N LEU A 11 -66.35 16.22 -34.29
CA LEU A 11 -65.43 16.69 -33.27
C LEU A 11 -65.30 15.62 -32.18
N VAL A 12 -64.12 15.01 -32.07
CA VAL A 12 -63.68 14.41 -30.81
C VAL A 12 -62.99 15.51 -30.00
N SER A 13 -63.40 15.63 -28.75
CA SER A 13 -63.05 16.73 -27.86
C SER A 13 -61.56 16.70 -27.54
N ARG A 14 -60.91 17.87 -27.55
CA ARG A 14 -59.53 18.09 -27.10
C ARG A 14 -59.33 17.91 -25.58
N LYS A 15 -60.34 17.41 -24.84
CA LYS A 15 -60.25 17.25 -23.38
C LYS A 15 -59.78 15.87 -22.93
N ASP A 16 -59.72 14.89 -23.84
CA ASP A 16 -59.37 13.51 -23.49
C ASP A 16 -57.90 13.15 -23.82
N GLU A 17 -57.11 14.09 -24.36
CA GLU A 17 -55.66 13.94 -24.60
C GLU A 17 -54.79 14.63 -23.52
N GLU A 18 -55.37 15.41 -22.61
CA GLU A 18 -54.62 16.12 -21.55
C GLU A 18 -54.55 15.36 -20.21
N GLU A 19 -55.15 14.17 -20.10
CA GLU A 19 -55.10 13.35 -18.86
C GLU A 19 -54.07 12.20 -18.89
N LEU A 20 -53.11 12.21 -19.83
CA LEU A 20 -52.06 11.18 -19.93
C LEU A 20 -50.64 11.66 -19.58
N ASP A 21 -50.49 12.86 -19.00
CA ASP A 21 -49.15 13.43 -18.75
C ASP A 21 -49.00 14.11 -17.37
N SER A 22 -49.32 13.42 -16.27
CA SER A 22 -49.01 13.97 -14.93
C SER A 22 -48.74 12.96 -13.80
N GLU A 23 -48.32 11.72 -14.12
CA GLU A 23 -47.61 10.89 -13.14
C GLU A 23 -46.15 10.74 -13.55
N GLU A 24 -45.45 11.88 -13.62
CA GLU A 24 -44.00 11.90 -13.57
C GLU A 24 -43.61 11.38 -12.17
N GLN A 25 -43.44 10.06 -12.04
CA GLN A 25 -42.92 9.41 -10.84
C GLN A 25 -41.58 10.07 -10.51
N LYS A 26 -41.61 11.05 -9.60
CA LYS A 26 -40.43 11.73 -9.07
C LYS A 26 -39.49 10.65 -8.56
N ARG A 27 -38.43 10.40 -9.33
CA ARG A 27 -37.37 9.47 -8.91
C ARG A 27 -36.93 9.91 -7.51
N PRO A 28 -36.86 8.99 -6.54
CA PRO A 28 -36.48 9.36 -5.18
C PRO A 28 -35.12 10.06 -5.24
N VAL A 29 -35.08 11.30 -4.75
CA VAL A 29 -33.84 12.09 -4.68
C VAL A 29 -32.97 11.41 -3.63
N ILE A 30 -31.88 10.80 -4.07
CA ILE A 30 -30.93 10.14 -3.18
C ILE A 30 -30.19 11.22 -2.40
N ASP A 31 -30.39 11.26 -1.08
CA ASP A 31 -29.61 12.11 -0.19
C ASP A 31 -28.22 11.50 0.04
N TRP A 32 -27.28 11.91 -0.79
CA TRP A 32 -25.88 11.48 -0.71
C TRP A 32 -25.17 11.92 0.57
N ASN A 33 -25.62 12.99 1.24
CA ASN A 33 -25.03 13.45 2.49
C ASN A 33 -25.47 12.53 3.64
N ALA A 34 -26.76 12.20 3.71
CA ALA A 34 -27.26 11.24 4.69
C ALA A 34 -26.59 9.87 4.55
N ILE A 35 -26.41 9.37 3.32
CA ILE A 35 -25.71 8.10 3.07
C ILE A 35 -24.25 8.16 3.55
N ARG A 36 -23.54 9.27 3.32
CA ARG A 36 -22.15 9.45 3.76
C ARG A 36 -22.01 9.50 5.27
N GLU A 37 -22.91 10.22 5.96
CA GLU A 37 -22.90 10.29 7.42
C GLU A 37 -23.25 8.93 8.03
N MET A 38 -24.25 8.23 7.50
CA MET A 38 -24.59 6.87 7.94
C MET A 38 -23.41 5.89 7.72
N GLN A 39 -22.67 6.02 6.62
CA GLN A 39 -21.48 5.22 6.38
C GLN A 39 -20.37 5.50 7.41
N LYS A 40 -20.09 6.78 7.73
CA LYS A 40 -19.10 7.15 8.75
C LYS A 40 -19.48 6.64 10.12
N GLU A 41 -20.76 6.71 10.48
CA GLU A 41 -21.27 6.22 11.76
C GLU A 41 -21.14 4.70 11.85
N TYR A 42 -21.53 3.98 10.79
CA TYR A 42 -21.31 2.53 10.68
C TYR A 42 -19.82 2.15 10.82
N GLU A 43 -18.92 2.86 10.14
CA GLU A 43 -17.48 2.62 10.26
C GLU A 43 -16.99 2.88 11.70
N ARG A 44 -17.46 3.96 12.33
CA ARG A 44 -17.12 4.27 13.72
C ARG A 44 -17.58 3.18 14.66
N GLU A 45 -18.83 2.72 14.54
CA GLU A 45 -19.40 1.64 15.35
C GLU A 45 -18.67 0.31 15.11
N LYS A 46 -18.38 -0.01 13.84
CA LYS A 46 -17.66 -1.23 13.44
C LYS A 46 -16.33 -1.35 14.19
N PHE A 47 -15.60 -0.25 14.36
CA PHE A 47 -14.27 -0.25 14.98
C PHE A 47 -14.23 0.30 16.43
N ALA A 48 -15.36 0.74 16.99
CA ALA A 48 -15.42 1.40 18.31
C ALA A 48 -14.86 0.56 19.47
N ALA A 49 -15.04 -0.77 19.41
CA ALA A 49 -14.58 -1.69 20.44
C ALA A 49 -13.08 -2.04 20.35
N LEU A 50 -12.38 -1.57 19.31
CA LEU A 50 -10.97 -1.89 19.12
C LEU A 50 -10.07 -1.07 20.05
N PRO A 51 -8.98 -1.66 20.56
CA PRO A 51 -8.03 -0.95 21.40
C PRO A 51 -7.32 0.16 20.60
N VAL A 52 -6.88 1.21 21.31
CA VAL A 52 -6.05 2.28 20.75
C VAL A 52 -4.71 1.69 20.29
N ILE A 53 -4.24 2.15 19.13
CA ILE A 53 -2.95 1.75 18.57
C ILE A 53 -1.85 2.62 19.15
N ILE A 54 -0.79 1.99 19.67
CA ILE A 54 0.46 2.70 19.97
C ILE A 54 1.22 2.82 18.64
N LYS A 55 1.63 4.04 18.32
CA LYS A 55 2.21 4.40 17.02
C LYS A 55 3.63 4.96 17.11
N ASP A 56 3.92 5.75 18.13
CA ASP A 56 5.22 6.39 18.28
C ASP A 56 6.15 5.55 19.15
N PHE A 57 7.17 5.00 18.49
CA PHE A 57 8.22 4.14 19.01
C PHE A 57 9.61 4.74 18.76
N TYR A 58 9.68 5.91 18.13
CA TYR A 58 10.94 6.52 17.73
C TYR A 58 11.54 7.29 18.90
N LYS A 59 12.81 7.02 19.17
CA LYS A 59 13.60 7.77 20.14
C LYS A 59 14.80 8.33 19.40
N GLU A 60 14.67 9.58 18.98
CA GLU A 60 15.72 10.25 18.22
C GLU A 60 16.97 10.41 19.09
N GLU A 61 18.12 10.02 18.55
CA GLU A 61 19.39 10.18 19.24
C GLU A 61 19.85 11.63 19.18
N SER A 62 20.49 12.12 20.25
CA SER A 62 20.84 13.54 20.39
C SER A 62 21.69 14.07 19.23
N HIS A 63 22.59 13.23 18.69
CA HIS A 63 23.44 13.61 17.57
C HIS A 63 22.70 13.66 16.21
N ILE A 64 21.55 12.98 16.11
CA ILE A 64 20.64 13.08 14.95
C ILE A 64 19.79 14.35 15.09
N ALA A 65 19.22 14.58 16.29
CA ALA A 65 18.41 15.76 16.58
C ALA A 65 19.21 17.07 16.43
N SER A 66 20.51 17.06 16.74
CA SER A 66 21.37 18.25 16.65
C SER A 66 21.92 18.55 15.25
N MET A 67 21.58 17.75 14.23
CA MET A 67 22.09 17.98 12.88
C MET A 67 21.58 19.30 12.30
N SER A 68 22.48 20.07 11.71
CA SER A 68 22.11 21.31 11.00
C SER A 68 21.34 20.99 9.72
N LEU A 69 20.50 21.92 9.26
CA LEU A 69 19.77 21.77 7.98
C LEU A 69 20.72 21.50 6.81
N THR A 70 21.89 22.15 6.77
CA THR A 70 22.91 21.95 5.73
C THR A 70 23.49 20.54 5.78
N GLU A 71 23.76 20.02 6.98
CA GLU A 71 24.24 18.64 7.16
C GLU A 71 23.18 17.62 6.71
N VAL A 72 21.93 17.81 7.11
CA VAL A 72 20.81 16.96 6.70
C VAL A 72 20.64 16.95 5.18
N GLN A 73 20.68 18.11 4.54
CA GLN A 73 20.62 18.24 3.09
C GLN A 73 21.80 17.54 2.41
N HIS A 74 23.01 17.67 2.96
CA HIS A 74 24.19 17.00 2.44
C HIS A 74 24.05 15.46 2.53
N ILE A 75 23.63 14.93 3.68
CA ILE A 75 23.41 13.49 3.88
C ILE A 75 22.36 12.96 2.92
N ARG A 76 21.24 13.68 2.75
CA ARG A 76 20.18 13.30 1.79
C ARG A 76 20.72 13.27 0.37
N LYS A 77 21.51 14.27 -0.03
CA LYS A 77 22.13 14.34 -1.36
C LYS A 77 23.10 13.19 -1.62
N GLU A 78 24.01 12.92 -0.68
CA GLU A 78 25.03 11.86 -0.78
C GLU A 78 24.42 10.45 -0.77
N ASN A 79 23.34 10.23 -0.02
CA ASN A 79 22.62 8.96 0.02
C ASN A 79 21.69 8.80 -1.19
N ASN A 80 22.24 8.85 -2.40
CA ASN A 80 21.51 8.67 -3.64
C ASN A 80 20.33 9.66 -3.81
N ASN A 81 20.59 10.94 -3.52
CA ASN A 81 19.65 12.04 -3.76
C ASN A 81 18.26 11.80 -3.14
N ILE A 82 18.21 11.59 -1.82
CA ILE A 82 16.96 11.49 -1.07
C ILE A 82 16.21 12.82 -1.14
N ILE A 83 14.97 12.79 -1.62
CA ILE A 83 14.05 13.92 -1.58
C ILE A 83 12.90 13.55 -0.68
N VAL A 84 12.53 14.43 0.24
CA VAL A 84 11.46 14.19 1.19
C VAL A 84 10.45 15.32 1.14
N ASP A 85 9.19 14.95 1.03
CA ASP A 85 8.06 15.86 1.12
C ASP A 85 7.18 15.45 2.31
N GLY A 86 7.05 16.35 3.28
CA GLY A 86 6.24 16.16 4.48
C GLY A 86 4.81 16.67 4.26
N PRO A 87 3.83 16.16 5.02
CA PRO A 87 2.42 16.52 4.83
C PRO A 87 2.11 18.00 5.03
N ASP A 88 2.93 18.72 5.80
CA ASP A 88 2.74 20.14 6.10
C ASP A 88 3.69 21.05 5.30
N GLY A 89 4.43 20.51 4.31
CA GLY A 89 5.21 21.25 3.32
C GLY A 89 6.42 22.04 3.83
N GLY A 90 6.74 21.95 5.12
CA GLY A 90 7.87 22.64 5.75
C GLY A 90 9.10 21.73 5.94
N PRO A 91 10.34 22.24 5.80
CA PRO A 91 11.55 21.46 6.05
C PRO A 91 11.65 20.97 7.50
N ASP A 92 11.09 21.72 8.45
CA ASP A 92 11.08 21.38 9.89
C ASP A 92 10.09 20.27 10.24
N SER A 93 9.20 19.90 9.33
CA SER A 93 8.24 18.81 9.57
C SER A 93 8.83 17.43 9.29
N VAL A 94 10.04 17.31 8.74
CA VAL A 94 10.60 16.03 8.29
C VAL A 94 11.68 15.53 9.27
N PRO A 95 11.53 14.32 9.84
CA PRO A 95 12.56 13.72 10.68
C PRO A 95 13.93 13.65 9.98
N ASN A 96 14.99 13.88 10.73
CA ASN A 96 16.34 13.78 10.22
C ASN A 96 16.66 12.34 9.79
N PRO A 97 17.41 12.14 8.68
CA PRO A 97 17.80 10.81 8.25
C PRO A 97 18.79 10.19 9.24
N ILE A 98 18.62 8.90 9.53
CA ILE A 98 19.60 8.14 10.32
C ILE A 98 20.85 7.82 9.49
N LYS A 99 21.99 7.60 10.16
CA LYS A 99 23.28 7.27 9.51
C LYS A 99 23.67 5.80 9.71
N THR A 100 23.33 5.23 10.86
CA THR A 100 23.66 3.88 11.29
C THR A 100 22.42 3.11 11.72
N PHE A 101 22.50 1.78 11.83
CA PHE A 101 21.38 0.98 12.34
C PHE A 101 21.04 1.33 13.79
N GLU A 102 22.06 1.63 14.60
CA GLU A 102 21.93 2.04 16.00
C GLU A 102 21.10 3.32 16.15
N ASP A 103 21.25 4.30 15.26
CA ASP A 103 20.50 5.56 15.29
C ASP A 103 18.97 5.35 15.23
N ALA A 104 18.52 4.25 14.61
CA ALA A 104 17.10 3.88 14.58
C ALA A 104 16.74 2.85 15.65
N PHE A 105 17.65 1.92 15.96
CA PHE A 105 17.32 0.68 16.68
C PHE A 105 18.10 0.44 17.97
N LYS A 106 18.80 1.43 18.52
CA LYS A 106 19.55 1.32 19.79
C LYS A 106 18.73 0.71 20.94
N TYR A 107 17.44 1.07 21.04
CA TYR A 107 16.53 0.57 22.07
C TYR A 107 15.86 -0.78 21.72
N TYR A 108 16.19 -1.36 20.57
CA TYR A 108 15.64 -2.61 20.05
C TYR A 108 16.77 -3.61 19.76
N PRO A 109 17.46 -4.13 20.80
CA PRO A 109 18.67 -4.94 20.63
C PRO A 109 18.45 -6.21 19.80
N LEU A 110 17.26 -6.82 19.87
CA LEU A 110 16.91 -7.96 19.04
C LEU A 110 16.85 -7.59 17.55
N ILE A 111 16.37 -6.39 17.18
CA ILE A 111 16.40 -5.94 15.78
C ILE A 111 17.86 -5.79 15.31
N LEU A 112 18.71 -5.14 16.11
CA LEU A 112 20.13 -4.97 15.78
C LEU A 112 20.84 -6.32 15.63
N GLU A 113 20.54 -7.31 16.46
CA GLU A 113 21.07 -8.66 16.32
C GLU A 113 20.69 -9.29 14.97
N GLN A 114 19.42 -9.17 14.55
CA GLN A 114 18.96 -9.72 13.28
C GLN A 114 19.60 -9.01 12.07
N VAL A 115 19.76 -7.68 12.14
CA VAL A 115 20.48 -6.91 11.11
C VAL A 115 21.93 -7.38 10.99
N ARG A 116 22.63 -7.54 12.13
CA ARG A 116 24.03 -7.99 12.16
C ARG A 116 24.21 -9.40 11.58
N LYS A 117 23.27 -10.31 11.84
CA LYS A 117 23.28 -11.67 11.27
C LYS A 117 23.22 -11.70 9.74
N GLN A 118 22.65 -10.67 9.12
CA GLN A 118 22.57 -10.56 7.67
C GLN A 118 23.80 -9.91 7.03
N ASN A 119 24.81 -9.52 7.84
CA ASN A 119 26.05 -8.89 7.39
C ASN A 119 25.83 -7.60 6.57
N PHE A 120 24.78 -6.84 6.86
CA PHE A 120 24.61 -5.51 6.27
C PHE A 120 25.62 -4.53 6.87
N VAL A 121 26.29 -3.76 6.02
CA VAL A 121 27.32 -2.80 6.44
C VAL A 121 26.70 -1.49 6.95
N SER A 122 25.68 -1.00 6.27
CA SER A 122 24.99 0.24 6.62
C SER A 122 23.53 0.19 6.13
N PRO A 123 22.64 1.03 6.69
CA PRO A 123 21.29 1.20 6.17
C PRO A 123 21.32 1.65 4.71
N SER A 124 20.36 1.20 3.90
CA SER A 124 20.19 1.71 2.54
C SER A 124 19.58 3.12 2.55
N PRO A 125 19.71 3.91 1.48
CA PRO A 125 19.15 5.26 1.43
C PRO A 125 17.67 5.38 1.80
N ILE A 126 16.83 4.46 1.31
CA ILE A 126 15.40 4.47 1.66
C ILE A 126 15.20 4.16 3.14
N GLN A 127 16.00 3.26 3.73
CA GLN A 127 15.94 2.92 5.15
C GLN A 127 16.37 4.10 6.03
N CYS A 128 17.41 4.85 5.63
CA CYS A 128 17.91 6.03 6.34
C CYS A 128 16.80 7.05 6.62
N GLN A 129 15.86 7.21 5.69
CA GLN A 129 14.78 8.18 5.85
C GLN A 129 13.45 7.54 6.28
N ALA A 130 13.18 6.29 5.89
CA ALA A 130 11.93 5.61 6.22
C ALA A 130 11.80 5.26 7.70
N TRP A 131 12.85 4.73 8.33
CA TRP A 131 12.76 4.28 9.73
C TRP A 131 12.38 5.37 10.73
N PRO A 132 12.99 6.58 10.75
CA PRO A 132 12.56 7.61 11.69
C PRO A 132 11.08 8.01 11.48
N ILE A 133 10.59 8.02 10.23
CA ILE A 133 9.18 8.32 9.91
C ILE A 133 8.25 7.19 10.38
N LEU A 134 8.58 5.94 10.02
CA LEU A 134 7.75 4.78 10.32
C LEU A 134 7.72 4.46 11.81
N LEU A 135 8.84 4.63 12.51
CA LEU A 135 8.89 4.44 13.96
C LEU A 135 8.11 5.51 14.72
N GLN A 136 7.89 6.70 14.16
CA GLN A 136 6.95 7.69 14.71
C GLN A 136 5.47 7.35 14.43
N GLY A 137 5.21 6.24 13.75
CA GLY A 137 3.87 5.78 13.42
C GLY A 137 3.18 6.60 12.33
N LYS A 138 3.95 7.34 11.52
CA LYS A 138 3.46 8.14 10.41
C LYS A 138 3.31 7.27 9.15
N ASP A 139 2.35 7.65 8.31
CA ASP A 139 2.19 7.02 7.01
C ASP A 139 3.35 7.43 6.09
N LEU A 140 3.79 6.51 5.24
CA LEU A 140 4.94 6.70 4.36
C LEU A 140 4.65 6.18 2.96
N ILE A 141 5.00 6.98 1.97
CA ILE A 141 5.13 6.59 0.57
C ILE A 141 6.62 6.56 0.25
N GLY A 142 7.17 5.38 -0.01
CA GLY A 142 8.57 5.17 -0.39
C GLY A 142 8.69 4.89 -1.89
N ILE A 143 9.24 5.84 -2.65
CA ILE A 143 9.52 5.70 -4.07
C ILE A 143 11.01 5.45 -4.26
N ALA A 144 11.36 4.22 -4.63
CA ALA A 144 12.74 3.83 -4.90
C ALA A 144 12.77 2.64 -5.87
N GLN A 145 13.88 2.48 -6.60
CA GLN A 145 14.07 1.35 -7.51
C GLN A 145 14.03 -0.01 -6.77
N THR A 146 13.84 -1.10 -7.51
CA THR A 146 13.92 -2.46 -6.97
C THR A 146 15.32 -2.75 -6.42
N GLY A 147 15.41 -3.65 -5.43
CA GLY A 147 16.70 -4.02 -4.82
C GLY A 147 17.32 -2.97 -3.88
N THR A 148 16.62 -1.88 -3.56
CA THR A 148 17.12 -0.80 -2.68
C THR A 148 16.85 -1.01 -1.19
N GLY A 149 16.39 -2.20 -0.79
CA GLY A 149 16.15 -2.54 0.63
C GLY A 149 14.80 -2.07 1.19
N LYS A 150 13.81 -1.78 0.34
CA LYS A 150 12.44 -1.37 0.74
C LYS A 150 11.77 -2.37 1.68
N THR A 151 11.99 -3.68 1.46
CA THR A 151 11.38 -4.74 2.30
C THR A 151 11.75 -4.59 3.76
N LEU A 152 13.05 -4.42 4.08
CA LEU A 152 13.49 -4.17 5.46
C LEU A 152 13.09 -2.78 5.98
N ALA A 153 12.89 -1.82 5.08
CA ALA A 153 12.44 -0.48 5.45
C ALA A 153 11.06 -0.53 6.15
N PHE A 154 10.11 -1.29 5.63
CA PHE A 154 8.81 -1.45 6.27
C PHE A 154 8.74 -2.61 7.27
N LEU A 155 9.57 -3.66 7.13
CA LEU A 155 9.48 -4.86 7.95
C LEU A 155 10.00 -4.66 9.37
N LEU A 156 11.17 -4.02 9.55
CA LEU A 156 11.74 -3.84 10.89
C LEU A 156 10.85 -2.98 11.81
N PRO A 157 10.30 -1.83 11.34
CA PRO A 157 9.29 -1.10 12.11
C PRO A 157 8.03 -1.93 12.37
N ALA A 158 7.57 -2.75 11.41
CA ALA A 158 6.40 -3.60 11.61
C ALA A 158 6.60 -4.59 12.78
N LEU A 159 7.79 -5.18 12.93
CA LEU A 159 8.08 -6.10 14.04
C LEU A 159 8.00 -5.40 15.41
N ILE A 160 8.56 -4.19 15.51
CA ILE A 160 8.48 -3.35 16.72
C ILE A 160 7.02 -2.96 16.98
N HIS A 161 6.31 -2.52 15.95
CA HIS A 161 4.90 -2.14 16.02
C HIS A 161 4.03 -3.27 16.54
N ILE A 162 4.17 -4.48 16.00
CA ILE A 162 3.42 -5.67 16.42
C ILE A 162 3.69 -5.99 17.89
N ASP A 163 4.95 -5.93 18.32
CA ASP A 163 5.36 -6.29 19.67
C ASP A 163 4.97 -5.25 20.73
N SER A 164 4.78 -4.00 20.33
CA SER A 164 4.60 -2.87 21.25
C SER A 164 3.15 -2.41 21.40
N GLN A 165 2.16 -3.18 20.93
CA GLN A 165 0.74 -2.87 21.15
C GLN A 165 0.27 -3.30 22.55
N LEU A 166 -0.77 -2.61 23.04
CA LEU A 166 -1.37 -2.85 24.36
C LEU A 166 -1.93 -4.27 24.52
N THR A 167 -2.62 -4.78 23.50
CA THR A 167 -3.18 -6.14 23.51
C THR A 167 -2.06 -7.13 23.23
N HIS A 168 -1.89 -8.15 24.06
CA HIS A 168 -0.91 -9.21 23.83
C HIS A 168 -1.21 -9.96 22.54
N ARG A 169 -0.17 -10.43 21.83
CA ARG A 169 -0.32 -11.06 20.50
C ARG A 169 -1.24 -12.29 20.52
N GLU A 170 -1.19 -13.05 21.60
CA GLU A 170 -2.00 -14.25 21.81
C GLU A 170 -3.49 -13.97 22.01
N ASP A 171 -3.85 -12.75 22.42
CA ASP A 171 -5.23 -12.30 22.61
C ASP A 171 -5.79 -11.57 21.39
N ARG A 172 -4.99 -11.38 20.33
CA ARG A 172 -5.41 -10.68 19.12
C ARG A 172 -6.15 -11.63 18.18
N ASN A 173 -7.26 -11.15 17.63
CA ASN A 173 -7.99 -11.84 16.58
C ASN A 173 -7.46 -11.41 15.20
N GLY A 174 -6.77 -12.33 14.53
CA GLY A 174 -6.23 -12.09 13.19
C GLY A 174 -4.85 -11.40 13.18
N PRO A 175 -4.30 -11.12 11.99
CA PRO A 175 -2.98 -10.51 11.85
C PRO A 175 -2.95 -9.07 12.35
N SER A 176 -1.81 -8.70 12.94
CA SER A 176 -1.52 -7.32 13.32
C SER A 176 -0.97 -6.50 12.15
N ALA A 177 -0.23 -7.16 11.24
CA ALA A 177 0.29 -6.55 10.04
C ALA A 177 -0.16 -7.29 8.77
N LEU A 178 -0.50 -6.51 7.75
CA LEU A 178 -0.87 -7.01 6.43
C LEU A 178 0.05 -6.38 5.37
N ILE A 179 0.63 -7.20 4.51
CA ILE A 179 1.46 -6.78 3.38
C ILE A 179 0.79 -7.26 2.10
N LEU A 180 0.29 -6.32 1.30
CA LEU A 180 -0.25 -6.57 -0.02
C LEU A 180 0.87 -6.51 -1.06
N SER A 181 0.94 -7.52 -1.94
CA SER A 181 1.91 -7.63 -3.01
C SER A 181 1.21 -8.01 -4.33
N PRO A 182 1.67 -7.51 -5.50
CA PRO A 182 0.99 -7.72 -6.77
C PRO A 182 1.07 -9.16 -7.28
N THR A 183 2.19 -9.86 -7.07
CA THR A 183 2.36 -11.22 -7.59
C THR A 183 2.69 -12.22 -6.48
N ARG A 184 2.47 -13.49 -6.81
CA ARG A 184 2.81 -14.62 -5.94
C ARG A 184 4.30 -14.62 -5.61
N GLU A 185 5.14 -14.45 -6.61
CA GLU A 185 6.59 -14.55 -6.50
C GLU A 185 7.13 -13.48 -5.55
N LEU A 186 6.64 -12.25 -5.70
CA LEU A 186 7.00 -11.13 -4.83
C LEU A 186 6.49 -11.35 -3.40
N ALA A 187 5.26 -11.84 -3.24
CA ALA A 187 4.71 -12.15 -1.92
C ALA A 187 5.54 -13.25 -1.21
N GLN A 188 5.97 -14.27 -1.95
CA GLN A 188 6.84 -15.33 -1.42
C GLN A 188 8.24 -14.80 -1.08
N GLN A 189 8.79 -13.87 -1.87
CA GLN A 189 10.06 -13.22 -1.56
C GLN A 189 10.00 -12.42 -0.26
N ILE A 190 8.93 -11.65 -0.05
CA ILE A 190 8.72 -10.91 1.20
C ILE A 190 8.60 -11.88 2.38
N GLU A 191 7.82 -12.96 2.27
CA GLU A 191 7.72 -13.98 3.33
C GLU A 191 9.08 -14.64 3.64
N MET A 192 9.90 -14.92 2.61
CA MET A 192 11.25 -15.42 2.81
C MET A 192 12.12 -14.44 3.59
N GLU A 193 12.03 -13.13 3.32
CA GLU A 193 12.75 -12.11 4.11
C GLU A 193 12.25 -12.05 5.56
N ILE A 194 10.94 -12.18 5.80
CA ILE A 194 10.37 -12.24 7.15
C ILE A 194 10.93 -13.46 7.90
N ASN A 195 10.95 -14.63 7.28
CA ASN A 195 11.39 -15.87 7.90
C ASN A 195 12.90 -15.91 8.22
N LYS A 196 13.72 -15.01 7.65
CA LYS A 196 15.13 -14.85 8.04
C LYS A 196 15.29 -14.14 9.39
N ILE A 197 14.25 -13.44 9.86
CA ILE A 197 14.30 -12.59 11.05
C ILE A 197 13.57 -13.30 12.18
N ASN A 198 14.31 -13.81 13.16
CA ASN A 198 13.70 -14.35 14.38
C ASN A 198 13.49 -13.23 15.40
N TYR A 199 12.25 -12.73 15.50
CA TYR A 199 11.88 -11.68 16.45
C TYR A 199 10.71 -12.12 17.33
N LYS A 200 11.03 -12.53 18.57
CA LYS A 200 10.06 -12.86 19.63
C LYS A 200 8.95 -13.85 19.22
N GLY A 201 9.23 -14.77 18.29
CA GLY A 201 8.27 -15.77 17.83
C GLY A 201 7.13 -15.22 16.96
N ILE A 202 7.26 -14.02 16.39
CA ILE A 202 6.34 -13.50 15.38
C ILE A 202 6.36 -14.43 14.16
N ARG A 203 5.18 -14.85 13.71
CA ARG A 203 4.97 -15.76 12.59
C ARG A 203 4.32 -15.03 11.42
N SER A 204 4.65 -15.49 10.21
CA SER A 204 4.03 -15.02 8.97
C SER A 204 3.43 -16.16 8.14
N ILE A 205 2.54 -15.79 7.24
CA ILE A 205 2.04 -16.65 6.16
C ILE A 205 1.98 -15.87 4.85
N CYS A 206 2.34 -16.52 3.75
CA CYS A 206 2.10 -16.04 2.39
C CYS A 206 0.84 -16.65 1.77
N ILE A 207 -0.04 -15.79 1.23
CA ILE A 207 -1.38 -16.14 0.77
C ILE A 207 -1.56 -15.65 -0.66
N TYR A 208 -1.73 -16.58 -1.60
CA TYR A 208 -1.80 -16.25 -3.02
C TYR A 208 -2.57 -17.30 -3.83
N GLY A 209 -3.07 -16.90 -5.00
CA GLY A 209 -3.78 -17.75 -5.96
C GLY A 209 -2.90 -18.82 -6.62
N GLY A 210 -3.51 -19.93 -7.05
CA GLY A 210 -2.78 -21.01 -7.75
C GLY A 210 -1.90 -21.91 -6.87
N GLY A 211 -1.81 -21.66 -5.56
CA GLY A 211 -1.21 -22.57 -4.58
C GLY A 211 -2.24 -23.43 -3.84
N ASP A 212 -1.76 -24.30 -2.93
CA ASP A 212 -2.62 -25.14 -2.08
C ASP A 212 -3.44 -24.30 -1.10
N ARG A 213 -4.73 -24.15 -1.42
CA ARG A 213 -5.68 -23.39 -0.59
C ARG A 213 -5.92 -24.06 0.77
N LYS A 214 -5.95 -25.39 0.85
CA LYS A 214 -6.21 -26.10 2.11
C LYS A 214 -5.06 -25.90 3.08
N GLU A 215 -3.82 -25.95 2.59
CA GLU A 215 -2.63 -25.69 3.41
C GLU A 215 -2.62 -24.25 3.94
N GLN A 216 -2.90 -23.26 3.07
CA GLN A 216 -2.99 -21.86 3.47
C GLN A 216 -4.07 -21.63 4.55
N ILE A 217 -5.25 -22.24 4.41
CA ILE A 217 -6.31 -22.18 5.43
C ILE A 217 -5.83 -22.79 6.75
N ARG A 218 -5.18 -23.96 6.71
CA ARG A 218 -4.69 -24.63 7.93
C ARG A 218 -3.67 -23.75 8.67
N LYS A 219 -2.74 -23.13 7.95
CA LYS A 219 -1.74 -22.22 8.52
C LYS A 219 -2.39 -20.93 9.05
N ALA A 220 -3.31 -20.32 8.31
CA ALA A 220 -4.03 -19.12 8.76
C ALA A 220 -4.80 -19.37 10.07
N LYS A 221 -5.47 -20.52 10.19
CA LYS A 221 -6.20 -20.91 11.42
C LYS A 221 -5.29 -21.17 12.63
N SER A 222 -3.99 -21.38 12.43
CA SER A 222 -3.04 -21.56 13.54
C SER A 222 -2.62 -20.26 14.23
N GLY A 223 -3.16 -19.13 13.76
CA GLY A 223 -2.80 -17.78 14.21
C GLY A 223 -1.47 -17.34 13.62
N VAL A 224 -1.43 -16.11 13.10
CA VAL A 224 -0.24 -15.47 12.54
C VAL A 224 -0.34 -13.98 12.78
N GLU A 225 0.79 -13.33 13.02
CA GLU A 225 0.82 -11.91 13.28
C GLU A 225 1.01 -11.10 11.98
N ILE A 226 1.63 -11.70 10.96
CA ILE A 226 1.88 -11.08 9.66
C ILE A 226 1.24 -11.93 8.56
N VAL A 227 0.42 -11.30 7.72
CA VAL A 227 -0.04 -11.89 6.46
C VAL A 227 0.63 -11.15 5.30
N VAL A 228 1.28 -11.88 4.41
CA VAL A 228 1.70 -11.39 3.09
C VAL A 228 0.75 -11.97 2.07
N ALA A 229 0.11 -11.15 1.24
CA ALA A 229 -0.92 -11.68 0.34
C ALA A 229 -1.01 -10.98 -1.01
N THR A 230 -1.45 -11.73 -2.02
CA THR A 230 -2.03 -11.13 -3.22
C THR A 230 -3.51 -10.80 -2.98
N PRO A 231 -4.01 -9.63 -3.46
CA PRO A 231 -5.35 -9.16 -3.09
C PRO A 231 -6.49 -10.13 -3.39
N GLY A 232 -6.43 -10.85 -4.52
CA GLY A 232 -7.48 -11.80 -4.92
C GLY A 232 -7.69 -12.96 -3.93
N ARG A 233 -6.61 -13.64 -3.52
CA ARG A 233 -6.71 -14.77 -2.57
C ARG A 233 -7.03 -14.28 -1.15
N LEU A 234 -6.53 -13.11 -0.76
CA LEU A 234 -6.89 -12.52 0.52
C LEU A 234 -8.40 -12.30 0.64
N ASN A 235 -9.01 -11.69 -0.39
CA ASN A 235 -10.45 -11.48 -0.44
C ASN A 235 -11.24 -12.79 -0.35
N ASP A 236 -10.84 -13.85 -1.05
CA ASP A 236 -11.44 -15.19 -0.90
C ASP A 236 -11.44 -15.65 0.57
N LEU A 237 -10.29 -15.58 1.25
CA LEU A 237 -10.20 -16.04 2.64
C LEU A 237 -10.94 -15.13 3.63
N MET A 238 -11.01 -13.82 3.37
CA MET A 238 -11.81 -12.89 4.16
C MET A 238 -13.31 -13.15 4.01
N MET A 239 -13.81 -13.30 2.78
CA MET A 239 -15.22 -13.57 2.49
C MET A 239 -15.70 -14.90 3.09
N ASN A 240 -14.80 -15.88 3.23
CA ASN A 240 -15.07 -17.16 3.88
C ASN A 240 -14.85 -17.15 5.40
N GLY A 241 -14.58 -15.99 6.01
CA GLY A 241 -14.37 -15.85 7.46
C GLY A 241 -13.14 -16.60 7.98
N ILE A 242 -12.15 -16.89 7.12
CA ILE A 242 -10.92 -17.59 7.51
C ILE A 242 -9.89 -16.61 8.08
N ILE A 243 -9.83 -15.39 7.52
CA ILE A 243 -8.95 -14.32 7.97
C ILE A 243 -9.80 -13.09 8.25
N ASP A 244 -9.66 -12.56 9.45
CA ASP A 244 -10.22 -11.27 9.84
C ASP A 244 -9.12 -10.21 9.85
N VAL A 245 -9.26 -9.18 9.01
CA VAL A 245 -8.31 -8.06 8.90
C VAL A 245 -8.71 -6.85 9.74
N LYS A 246 -9.81 -6.93 10.50
CA LYS A 246 -10.31 -5.85 11.35
C LYS A 246 -9.28 -5.31 12.34
N HIS A 247 -8.42 -6.18 12.84
CA HIS A 247 -7.38 -5.85 13.82
C HIS A 247 -6.03 -5.50 13.20
N VAL A 248 -5.93 -5.40 11.87
CA VAL A 248 -4.71 -4.94 11.21
C VAL A 248 -4.45 -3.49 11.61
N THR A 249 -3.28 -3.25 12.21
CA THR A 249 -2.86 -1.93 12.70
C THR A 249 -1.69 -1.36 11.88
N TYR A 250 -1.02 -2.19 11.08
CA TYR A 250 0.06 -1.82 10.19
C TYR A 250 -0.16 -2.45 8.80
N LEU A 251 -0.36 -1.62 7.79
CA LEU A 251 -0.63 -2.05 6.42
C LEU A 251 0.51 -1.63 5.50
N VAL A 252 0.94 -2.55 4.64
CA VAL A 252 1.90 -2.27 3.56
C VAL A 252 1.26 -2.58 2.21
N MET A 253 1.39 -1.65 1.27
CA MET A 253 1.07 -1.82 -0.15
C MET A 253 2.38 -1.80 -0.93
N ASP A 254 2.95 -2.97 -1.23
CA ASP A 254 4.23 -3.09 -1.95
C ASP A 254 4.03 -3.18 -3.46
N GLU A 255 4.92 -2.55 -4.22
CA GLU A 255 4.82 -2.35 -5.67
C GLU A 255 3.42 -1.84 -6.09
N ALA A 256 3.00 -0.71 -5.49
CA ALA A 256 1.65 -0.16 -5.66
C ALA A 256 1.32 0.22 -7.11
N ASP A 257 2.30 0.74 -7.86
CA ASP A 257 2.18 0.96 -9.31
C ASP A 257 1.80 -0.33 -10.04
N ARG A 258 2.54 -1.41 -9.77
CA ARG A 258 2.29 -2.71 -10.39
C ARG A 258 0.97 -3.34 -9.98
N MET A 259 0.51 -3.12 -8.74
CA MET A 259 -0.82 -3.57 -8.32
C MET A 259 -1.92 -2.91 -9.16
N LEU A 260 -1.76 -1.63 -9.51
CA LEU A 260 -2.71 -0.93 -10.38
C LEU A 260 -2.61 -1.39 -11.83
N ASP A 261 -1.39 -1.63 -12.35
CA ASP A 261 -1.19 -2.17 -13.70
C ASP A 261 -1.88 -3.53 -13.91
N LEU A 262 -1.94 -4.35 -12.86
CA LEU A 262 -2.63 -5.64 -12.85
C LEU A 262 -4.14 -5.54 -12.55
N GLY A 263 -4.66 -4.33 -12.35
CA GLY A 263 -6.08 -4.09 -12.13
C GLY A 263 -6.58 -4.41 -10.71
N PHE A 264 -5.71 -4.51 -9.71
CA PHE A 264 -6.10 -4.86 -8.33
C PHE A 264 -6.79 -3.73 -7.53
N GLU A 265 -7.11 -2.60 -8.16
CA GLU A 265 -7.71 -1.45 -7.47
C GLU A 265 -9.00 -1.83 -6.72
N LEU A 266 -9.87 -2.62 -7.36
CA LEU A 266 -11.13 -3.06 -6.75
C LEU A 266 -10.91 -4.06 -5.61
N GLU A 267 -9.93 -4.96 -5.74
CA GLU A 267 -9.56 -5.93 -4.72
C GLU A 267 -8.95 -5.25 -3.50
N ILE A 268 -8.08 -4.25 -3.70
CA ILE A 268 -7.52 -3.42 -2.62
C ILE A 268 -8.66 -2.68 -1.92
N LYS A 269 -9.57 -2.06 -2.68
CA LYS A 269 -10.73 -1.36 -2.12
C LYS A 269 -11.56 -2.26 -1.20
N LYS A 270 -11.84 -3.50 -1.61
CA LYS A 270 -12.58 -4.47 -0.79
C LYS A 270 -11.87 -4.77 0.53
N VAL A 271 -10.56 -5.01 0.49
CA VAL A 271 -9.74 -5.25 1.69
C VAL A 271 -9.79 -4.06 2.63
N MET A 272 -9.66 -2.84 2.09
CA MET A 272 -9.63 -1.60 2.88
C MET A 272 -10.92 -1.32 3.65
N LEU A 273 -12.09 -1.79 3.18
CA LEU A 273 -13.37 -1.63 3.87
C LEU A 273 -13.43 -2.37 5.22
N ASP A 274 -12.61 -3.40 5.39
CA ASP A 274 -12.60 -4.23 6.58
C ASP A 274 -11.45 -3.91 7.53
N ILE A 275 -10.52 -3.04 7.15
CA ILE A 275 -9.42 -2.61 8.01
C ILE A 275 -9.78 -1.30 8.71
N ARG A 276 -9.47 -1.21 10.00
CA ARG A 276 -9.64 0.01 10.78
C ARG A 276 -8.93 1.23 10.14
N PRO A 277 -9.55 2.42 10.14
CA PRO A 277 -9.02 3.59 9.45
C PRO A 277 -7.83 4.24 10.15
N ASP A 278 -7.68 4.03 11.46
CA ASP A 278 -6.61 4.58 12.28
C ASP A 278 -5.32 3.75 12.26
N ARG A 279 -5.20 2.76 11.36
CA ARG A 279 -3.95 2.02 11.10
C ARG A 279 -2.80 2.95 10.69
N GLN A 280 -1.58 2.43 10.70
CA GLN A 280 -0.45 3.02 9.97
C GLN A 280 -0.36 2.36 8.59
N THR A 281 -0.14 3.16 7.54
CA THR A 281 -0.04 2.69 6.16
C THR A 281 1.31 3.03 5.54
N VAL A 282 1.94 2.05 4.92
CA VAL A 282 3.15 2.19 4.11
C VAL A 282 2.83 1.81 2.68
N MET A 283 3.21 2.65 1.73
CA MET A 283 3.11 2.37 0.31
C MET A 283 4.51 2.40 -0.29
N THR A 284 4.90 1.35 -1.01
CA THR A 284 6.18 1.30 -1.73
C THR A 284 5.93 1.13 -3.21
N SER A 285 6.70 1.86 -4.01
CA SER A 285 6.53 1.90 -5.46
C SER A 285 7.87 2.17 -6.15
N ALA A 286 8.02 1.72 -7.40
CA ALA A 286 9.16 2.10 -8.22
C ALA A 286 8.89 3.43 -8.96
N THR A 287 7.63 3.70 -9.26
CA THR A 287 7.17 4.88 -10.00
C THR A 287 6.09 5.64 -9.24
N TRP A 288 5.76 6.87 -9.67
CA TRP A 288 4.77 7.74 -9.00
C TRP A 288 3.68 8.30 -9.93
N PRO A 289 2.94 7.45 -10.68
CA PRO A 289 1.90 7.91 -11.59
C PRO A 289 0.63 8.37 -10.86
N ALA A 290 -0.26 9.06 -11.57
CA ALA A 290 -1.50 9.61 -11.02
C ALA A 290 -2.42 8.56 -10.37
N GLY A 291 -2.40 7.31 -10.84
CA GLY A 291 -3.15 6.21 -10.21
C GLY A 291 -2.67 5.91 -8.79
N VAL A 292 -1.35 5.85 -8.59
CA VAL A 292 -0.75 5.61 -7.26
C VAL A 292 -0.99 6.81 -6.35
N GLN A 293 -0.92 8.04 -6.87
CA GLN A 293 -1.27 9.24 -6.12
C GLN A 293 -2.71 9.18 -5.60
N LYS A 294 -3.68 8.84 -6.46
CA LYS A 294 -5.09 8.66 -6.05
C LYS A 294 -5.26 7.57 -4.99
N LEU A 295 -4.54 6.46 -5.14
CA LEU A 295 -4.56 5.36 -4.17
C LEU A 295 -4.07 5.83 -2.80
N ALA A 296 -2.99 6.61 -2.77
CA ALA A 296 -2.43 7.17 -1.54
C ALA A 296 -3.39 8.18 -0.90
N ASP A 297 -3.93 9.12 -1.67
CA ASP A 297 -4.88 10.12 -1.19
C ASP A 297 -6.14 9.49 -0.58
N GLN A 298 -6.56 8.33 -1.10
CA GLN A 298 -7.75 7.64 -0.62
C GLN A 298 -7.51 6.83 0.66
N TYR A 299 -6.33 6.23 0.83
CA TYR A 299 -6.11 5.20 1.85
C TYR A 299 -5.03 5.53 2.89
N MET A 300 -4.36 6.68 2.78
CA MET A 300 -3.30 7.12 3.68
C MET A 300 -3.67 8.43 4.36
N THR A 301 -3.20 8.63 5.59
CA THR A 301 -3.46 9.85 6.36
C THR A 301 -2.18 10.69 6.44
N LYS A 302 -2.17 11.82 5.73
CA LYS A 302 -1.04 12.78 5.74
C LYS A 302 0.33 12.08 5.58
N PRO A 303 0.54 11.29 4.51
CA PRO A 303 1.76 10.51 4.37
C PRO A 303 2.98 11.39 4.08
N TYR A 304 4.13 11.01 4.59
CA TYR A 304 5.41 11.49 4.08
C TYR A 304 5.71 10.82 2.75
N LYS A 305 6.31 11.55 1.81
CA LYS A 305 6.79 11.00 0.55
C LYS A 305 8.31 11.05 0.53
N VAL A 306 8.94 9.89 0.38
CA VAL A 306 10.40 9.76 0.30
C VAL A 306 10.75 9.20 -1.07
N PHE A 307 11.49 9.99 -1.84
CA PHE A 307 12.03 9.60 -3.14
C PHE A 307 13.53 9.33 -2.98
N VAL A 308 14.01 8.24 -3.59
CA VAL A 308 15.42 7.89 -3.61
C VAL A 308 15.86 7.67 -5.04
N GLY A 309 16.90 8.39 -5.45
CA GLY A 309 17.43 8.41 -6.81
C GLY A 309 16.89 9.59 -7.61
N THR A 310 16.84 9.42 -8.93
CA THR A 310 16.27 10.42 -9.85
C THR A 310 14.76 10.24 -9.96
N LEU A 311 14.03 11.35 -9.97
CA LEU A 311 12.59 11.37 -10.26
C LEU A 311 12.27 11.00 -11.72
N ASP A 312 13.26 11.14 -12.60
CA ASP A 312 13.20 10.60 -13.96
C ASP A 312 13.21 9.07 -13.89
N LEU A 313 12.41 8.41 -14.73
CA LEU A 313 12.41 6.97 -15.00
C LEU A 313 13.79 6.53 -15.54
N ALA A 314 14.82 6.64 -14.72
CA ALA A 314 16.14 6.12 -14.99
C ALA A 314 16.10 4.66 -14.57
N ALA A 315 16.45 3.78 -15.49
CA ALA A 315 16.73 2.40 -15.16
C ALA A 315 17.87 2.32 -14.13
N VAL A 316 17.92 1.21 -13.40
CA VAL A 316 18.95 0.97 -12.40
C VAL A 316 20.34 1.16 -13.02
N HIS A 317 21.19 2.00 -12.41
CA HIS A 317 22.55 2.24 -12.89
C HIS A 317 23.43 0.97 -12.94
N SER A 318 23.03 -0.10 -12.23
CA SER A 318 23.69 -1.40 -12.25
C SER A 318 23.37 -2.24 -13.49
N VAL A 319 22.31 -1.90 -14.24
CA VAL A 319 21.94 -2.61 -15.47
C VAL A 319 22.55 -1.90 -16.67
N ARG A 320 23.50 -2.56 -17.34
CA ARG A 320 24.01 -2.09 -18.63
C ARG A 320 22.94 -2.26 -19.71
N GLN A 321 22.28 -1.18 -20.06
CA GLN A 321 21.33 -1.16 -21.16
C GLN A 321 22.03 -0.94 -22.49
N ARG A 322 21.71 -1.76 -23.51
CA ARG A 322 22.12 -1.54 -24.91
C ARG A 322 20.86 -1.49 -25.78
N VAL A 323 20.80 -0.49 -26.65
CA VAL A 323 19.75 -0.37 -27.67
C VAL A 323 20.42 -0.54 -29.02
N GLU A 324 20.02 -1.55 -29.77
CA GLU A 324 20.52 -1.81 -31.12
C GLU A 324 19.39 -1.70 -32.14
N PHE A 325 19.57 -0.80 -33.11
CA PHE A 325 18.61 -0.61 -34.19
C PHE A 325 18.89 -1.63 -35.29
N VAL A 326 17.93 -2.52 -35.54
CA VAL A 326 18.04 -3.57 -36.55
C VAL A 326 16.99 -3.35 -37.63
N SER A 327 17.40 -3.34 -38.90
CA SER A 327 16.46 -3.31 -40.01
C SER A 327 15.60 -4.57 -40.03
N GLU A 328 14.34 -4.46 -40.46
CA GLU A 328 13.34 -5.53 -40.38
C GLU A 328 13.84 -6.85 -41.01
N GLN A 329 14.62 -6.74 -42.10
CA GLN A 329 15.24 -7.86 -42.81
C GLN A 329 16.29 -8.61 -42.00
N LYS A 330 16.99 -7.94 -41.08
CA LYS A 330 18.07 -8.52 -40.26
C LYS A 330 17.61 -8.98 -38.88
N ARG A 331 16.35 -8.75 -38.53
CA ARG A 331 15.80 -9.04 -37.19
C ARG A 331 15.97 -10.52 -36.80
N LYS A 332 15.64 -11.47 -37.69
CA LYS A 332 15.75 -12.92 -37.42
C LYS A 332 17.20 -13.39 -37.22
N ALA A 333 18.13 -12.88 -38.03
CA ALA A 333 19.55 -13.23 -37.91
C ALA A 333 20.17 -12.69 -36.61
N PHE A 334 19.79 -11.46 -36.23
CA PHE A 334 20.27 -10.81 -35.01
C PHE A 334 19.84 -11.53 -33.72
N PHE A 335 18.59 -12.02 -33.68
CA PHE A 335 18.11 -12.81 -32.54
C PHE A 335 18.91 -14.10 -32.34
N TRP A 336 19.34 -14.74 -33.44
CA TRP A 336 20.11 -15.99 -33.38
C TRP A 336 21.54 -15.79 -32.88
N THR A 337 22.21 -14.73 -33.33
CA THR A 337 23.60 -14.42 -32.91
C THR A 337 23.69 -13.92 -31.46
N SER A 338 22.70 -13.14 -31.02
CA SER A 338 22.72 -12.52 -29.69
C SER A 338 22.31 -13.47 -28.54
N SER A 339 21.68 -14.60 -28.85
CA SER A 339 21.30 -15.62 -27.87
C SER A 339 22.35 -16.71 -27.66
N HIS A 340 23.45 -16.68 -28.42
CA HIS A 340 24.54 -17.66 -28.39
C HIS A 340 25.92 -17.01 -28.13
N SER A 341 25.96 -15.80 -27.56
CA SER A 341 27.19 -15.07 -27.24
C SER A 341 27.30 -14.69 -25.77
#